data_AF-A0A7C2IY15-F1
#
_entry.id   AF-A0A7C2IY15-F1
#
_cell.length_a   1.000
_cell.length_b   1.000
_cell.length_c   1.000
_cell.angle_alpha   90.00
_cell.angle_beta   90.00
_cell.angle_gamma   90.00
#
_symmetry.space_group_name_H-M   'P 1'
#
loop_
_entity.id
_entity.type
_entity.pdbx_description
1 polymer ?
#
loop_
_entity_poly.entity_id
_entity_poly.type
_entity_poly.pdbx_seq_one_letter_code
_entity_poly.pdbx_strand_id
1 'polypeptide(L)'
;MEISPKSFLYEERGPVALITFNRPDRLNSLTFEVYRELTDTFIALDRRATVRVVIVTGSGRAFCSGGDVRDIIGELFSRDIQGLLEFTRMTCELVGSIRALGKPVIASLNGTVAGAGAVIALACDLRIA
;
A
#
# COMPACT_ATOMS: atom_id res chain seq x y z
N MET A 1 10.49 15.29 6.24
CA MET A 1 9.18 15.53 5.61
C MET A 1 8.15 14.89 6.52
N GLU A 2 7.05 15.59 6.77
CA GLU A 2 5.94 15.07 7.57
C GLU A 2 5.18 14.03 6.73
N ILE A 3 4.88 12.86 7.31
CA ILE A 3 4.11 11.79 6.67
C ILE A 3 2.66 11.97 7.13
N SER A 4 1.79 12.43 6.25
CA SER A 4 0.37 12.70 6.53
C SER A 4 -0.51 12.29 5.33
N PRO A 5 -0.68 10.98 5.11
CA PRO A 5 -1.52 10.45 4.02
C PRO A 5 -3.01 10.73 4.28
N LYS A 6 -3.78 10.83 3.21
CA LYS A 6 -5.25 11.02 3.25
C LYS A 6 -6.02 9.75 2.89
N SER A 7 -5.39 8.85 2.13
CA SER A 7 -6.02 7.67 1.54
C SER A 7 -5.93 6.40 2.41
N PHE A 8 -5.11 6.43 3.45
CA PHE A 8 -4.99 5.39 4.48
C PHE A 8 -4.57 6.01 5.81
N LEU A 9 -4.63 5.24 6.90
CA LEU A 9 -4.20 5.71 8.21
C LEU A 9 -2.71 5.44 8.43
N TYR A 10 -2.04 6.39 9.05
CA TYR A 10 -0.63 6.30 9.44
C TYR A 10 -0.47 6.68 10.91
N GLU A 11 0.28 5.89 11.67
CA GLU A 11 0.58 6.13 13.08
C GLU A 11 2.02 5.71 13.40
N GLU A 12 2.78 6.54 14.12
CA GLU A 12 4.08 6.14 14.70
C GLU A 12 3.88 5.72 16.16
N ARG A 13 4.06 4.42 16.45
CA ARG A 13 4.03 3.84 17.81
C ARG A 13 5.46 3.56 18.26
N GLY A 14 6.10 4.59 18.82
CA GLY A 14 7.53 4.53 19.14
C GLY A 14 8.35 4.27 17.86
N PRO A 15 9.13 3.18 17.78
CA PRO A 15 9.92 2.86 16.59
C PRO A 15 9.13 2.17 15.47
N VAL A 16 7.83 1.97 15.62
CA VAL A 16 6.96 1.26 14.66
C VAL A 16 6.15 2.27 13.85
N ALA A 17 6.25 2.23 12.52
CA ALA A 17 5.29 2.88 11.63
C ALA A 17 4.16 1.90 11.29
N LEU A 18 2.92 2.23 11.66
CA LEU A 18 1.73 1.44 11.36
C LEU A 18 0.96 2.10 10.21
N ILE A 19 0.88 1.39 9.09
CA ILE A 19 0.04 1.73 7.93
C ILE A 19 -1.20 0.85 7.97
N THR A 20 -2.38 1.45 7.97
CA THR A 20 -3.66 0.73 7.95
C THR A 20 -4.49 1.15 6.75
N PHE A 21 -4.73 0.23 5.81
CA PHE A 21 -5.71 0.46 4.75
C PHE A 21 -7.10 0.67 5.35
N ASN A 22 -7.80 1.72 4.92
CA ASN A 22 -8.97 2.21 5.64
C ASN A 22 -10.18 2.50 4.75
N ARG A 23 -10.55 1.51 3.93
CA ARG A 23 -11.81 1.46 3.16
C ARG A 23 -12.52 0.12 3.44
N PRO A 24 -12.89 -0.18 4.70
CA PRO A 24 -13.32 -1.52 5.11
C PRO A 24 -14.60 -1.99 4.39
N ASP A 25 -15.51 -1.06 4.10
CA ASP A 25 -16.74 -1.23 3.31
C ASP A 25 -16.48 -1.60 1.84
N ARG A 26 -15.26 -1.37 1.34
CA ARG A 26 -14.76 -1.80 0.02
C ARG A 26 -13.67 -2.87 0.12
N LEU A 27 -13.57 -3.55 1.26
CA LEU A 27 -12.51 -4.55 1.52
C LEU A 27 -11.11 -4.00 1.24
N ASN A 28 -10.90 -2.72 1.58
CA ASN A 28 -9.63 -2.03 1.44
C ASN A 28 -9.08 -2.06 0.00
N SER A 29 -9.95 -1.91 -1.00
CA SER A 29 -9.55 -1.81 -2.41
C SER A 29 -8.69 -0.56 -2.68
N LEU A 30 -7.69 -0.72 -3.54
CA LEU A 30 -6.70 0.30 -3.91
C LEU A 30 -7.25 1.22 -5.00
N THR A 31 -6.99 2.52 -4.87
CA THR A 31 -7.20 3.56 -5.90
C THR A 31 -5.86 4.13 -6.37
N PHE A 32 -5.86 5.00 -7.39
CA PHE A 32 -4.63 5.64 -7.88
C PHE A 32 -3.96 6.47 -6.77
N GLU A 33 -4.76 7.16 -5.96
CA GLU A 33 -4.30 7.97 -4.83
C GLU A 33 -3.62 7.08 -3.78
N VAL A 34 -4.21 5.92 -3.47
CA VAL A 34 -3.62 4.97 -2.52
C VAL A 34 -2.26 4.48 -3.02
N TYR A 35 -2.15 4.12 -4.30
CA TYR A 35 -0.85 3.72 -4.87
C TYR A 35 0.19 4.82 -4.71
N ARG A 36 -0.17 6.07 -5.01
CA ARG A 36 0.78 7.18 -4.96
C ARG A 36 1.19 7.55 -3.54
N GLU A 37 0.23 7.76 -2.64
CA GLU A 37 0.55 8.10 -1.26
C GLU A 37 1.35 6.99 -0.57
N LEU A 38 1.10 5.71 -0.88
CA LEU A 38 1.91 4.62 -0.36
C LEU A 38 3.35 4.70 -0.89
N THR A 39 3.54 4.89 -2.21
CA THR A 39 4.87 5.02 -2.80
C THR A 39 5.66 6.12 -2.09
N ASP A 40 5.07 7.32 -1.98
CA ASP A 40 5.70 8.48 -1.34
C ASP A 40 5.98 8.24 0.15
N THR A 41 5.06 7.56 0.84
CA THR A 41 5.22 7.20 2.25
C THR A 41 6.39 6.25 2.47
N PHE A 42 6.52 5.19 1.66
CA PHE A 42 7.67 4.28 1.77
C PHE A 42 8.99 4.99 1.46
N ILE A 43 9.02 5.89 0.48
CA ILE A 43 10.21 6.72 0.19
C ILE A 43 10.56 7.63 1.38
N ALA A 44 9.55 8.25 2.00
CA ALA A 44 9.75 9.11 3.16
C ALA A 44 10.21 8.33 4.41
N LEU A 45 9.69 7.11 4.59
CA LEU A 45 10.03 6.23 5.71
C LEU A 45 11.50 5.83 5.72
N ASP A 46 12.15 5.71 4.56
CA ASP A 46 13.58 5.41 4.48
C ASP A 46 14.42 6.47 5.22
N ARG A 47 14.03 7.74 5.08
CA ARG A 47 14.69 8.89 5.72
C ARG A 47 14.27 9.13 7.17
N ARG A 48 13.32 8.36 7.70
CA ARG A 48 12.72 8.58 9.04
C ARG A 48 13.47 7.79 10.12
N ALA A 49 14.57 8.34 10.65
CA ALA A 49 15.47 7.61 11.57
C ALA A 49 14.81 7.05 12.86
N THR A 50 13.71 7.67 13.31
CA THR A 50 12.94 7.19 14.48
C THR A 50 12.22 5.87 14.23
N VAL A 51 11.82 5.60 12.98
CA VAL A 51 11.15 4.36 12.57
C VAL A 51 12.19 3.28 12.28
N ARG A 52 12.00 2.11 12.89
CA ARG A 52 12.84 0.91 12.75
C ARG A 52 12.14 -0.25 12.07
N VAL A 53 10.81 -0.28 12.06
CA VAL A 53 9.99 -1.31 11.42
C VAL A 53 8.69 -0.71 10.92
N VAL A 54 8.21 -1.20 9.79
CA VAL A 54 6.92 -0.82 9.20
C VAL A 54 5.97 -2.01 9.30
N ILE A 55 4.75 -1.77 9.77
CA ILE A 55 3.66 -2.76 9.75
C ILE A 55 2.58 -2.24 8.81
N VAL A 56 2.15 -3.09 7.88
CA VAL A 56 1.01 -2.84 7.01
C VAL A 56 -0.12 -3.79 7.41
N THR A 57 -1.32 -3.27 7.59
CA THR A 57 -2.54 -4.03 7.89
C THR A 57 -3.76 -3.40 7.22
N GLY A 58 -4.92 -4.05 7.28
CA GLY A 58 -6.19 -3.46 6.88
C GLY A 58 -7.14 -3.24 8.08
N SER A 59 -8.03 -2.26 7.99
CA SER A 59 -9.13 -2.12 8.93
C SER A 59 -10.30 -3.05 8.56
N GLY A 60 -11.11 -3.41 9.56
CA GLY A 60 -12.27 -4.29 9.36
C GLY A 60 -11.87 -5.74 9.05
N ARG A 61 -12.60 -6.36 8.11
CA ARG A 61 -12.54 -7.82 7.85
C ARG A 61 -11.58 -8.26 6.73
N ALA A 62 -10.80 -7.33 6.18
CA ALA A 62 -9.90 -7.62 5.06
C ALA A 62 -8.59 -6.87 5.25
N PHE A 63 -7.50 -7.46 4.74
CA PHE A 63 -6.26 -6.73 4.53
C PHE A 63 -6.44 -5.81 3.32
N CYS A 64 -6.59 -6.38 2.12
CA CYS A 64 -6.79 -5.66 0.87
C CYS A 64 -7.27 -6.63 -0.22
N SER A 65 -8.36 -6.26 -0.91
CA SER A 65 -8.93 -7.05 -2.00
C SER A 65 -8.30 -6.81 -3.39
N GLY A 66 -7.37 -5.87 -3.50
CA GLY A 66 -6.72 -5.50 -4.76
C GLY A 66 -7.22 -4.18 -5.33
N GLY A 67 -7.11 -3.97 -6.64
CA GLY A 67 -7.56 -2.74 -7.30
C GLY A 67 -9.07 -2.56 -7.24
N ASP A 68 -9.54 -1.35 -7.00
CA ASP A 68 -10.97 -1.06 -7.00
C ASP A 68 -11.59 -1.29 -8.39
N VAL A 69 -12.67 -2.07 -8.43
CA VAL A 69 -13.28 -2.49 -9.70
C VAL A 69 -13.87 -1.31 -10.47
N ARG A 70 -14.24 -0.22 -9.79
CA ARG A 70 -14.81 0.98 -10.41
C ARG A 70 -13.74 2.04 -10.59
N ASP A 71 -13.06 2.39 -9.50
CA ASP A 71 -12.15 3.54 -9.46
C ASP A 71 -10.79 3.25 -10.13
N ILE A 72 -10.43 1.97 -10.33
CA ILE A 72 -9.25 1.56 -11.10
C ILE A 72 -9.68 0.87 -12.38
N ILE A 73 -10.30 -0.31 -12.27
CA ILE A 73 -10.48 -1.20 -13.43
C ILE A 73 -11.38 -0.56 -14.49
N GLY A 74 -12.47 0.11 -14.06
CA GLY A 74 -13.33 0.87 -14.95
C GLY A 74 -12.60 2.00 -15.70
N GLU A 75 -11.73 2.73 -15.01
CA GLU A 75 -10.93 3.80 -15.62
C GLU A 75 -9.87 3.25 -16.59
N LEU A 76 -9.25 2.11 -16.29
CA LEU A 76 -8.23 1.53 -17.16
C LEU A 76 -8.78 1.13 -18.54
N PHE A 77 -10.07 0.76 -18.65
CA PHE A 77 -10.69 0.45 -19.93
C PHE A 77 -10.82 1.65 -20.88
N SER A 78 -10.80 2.88 -20.35
CA SER A 78 -10.86 4.10 -21.17
C SER A 78 -9.47 4.67 -21.51
N ARG A 79 -8.40 4.07 -20.98
CA ARG A 79 -7.03 4.50 -21.25
C ARG A 79 -6.47 3.82 -22.49
N ASP A 80 -5.59 4.54 -23.18
CA ASP A 80 -4.79 4.00 -24.27
C ASP A 80 -3.59 3.18 -23.74
N ILE A 81 -2.78 2.64 -24.65
CA ILE A 81 -1.60 1.84 -24.29
C ILE A 81 -0.63 2.63 -23.39
N GLN A 82 -0.46 3.94 -23.62
CA GLN A 82 0.43 4.74 -22.80
C GLN A 82 -0.11 4.87 -21.38
N GLY A 83 -1.41 5.16 -21.21
CA GLY A 83 -2.05 5.23 -19.90
C GLY A 83 -2.03 3.91 -19.13
N LEU A 84 -2.11 2.77 -19.83
CA LEU A 84 -1.95 1.44 -19.23
C LEU A 84 -0.51 1.16 -18.77
N LEU A 85 0.49 1.58 -19.56
CA LEU A 85 1.90 1.48 -19.18
C LEU A 85 2.24 2.39 -18.01
N GLU A 86 1.67 3.59 -17.95
CA GLU A 86 1.79 4.51 -16.80
C GLU A 86 1.23 3.88 -15.53
N PHE A 87 0.03 3.29 -15.59
CA PHE A 87 -0.52 2.57 -14.45
C PHE A 87 0.39 1.41 -14.03
N THR A 88 0.87 0.62 -15.00
CA THR A 88 1.80 -0.48 -14.72
C THR A 88 3.04 0.02 -13.99
N ARG A 89 3.66 1.12 -14.47
CA ARG A 89 4.81 1.76 -13.81
C ARG A 89 4.48 2.21 -12.39
N MET A 90 3.32 2.85 -12.17
CA MET A 90 2.87 3.27 -10.84
C MET A 90 2.79 2.08 -9.87
N THR A 91 2.23 0.94 -10.28
CA THR A 91 2.18 -0.25 -9.43
C THR A 91 3.57 -0.83 -9.15
N CYS A 92 4.47 -0.84 -10.15
CA CYS A 92 5.85 -1.29 -10.00
C CYS A 92 6.66 -0.38 -9.07
N GLU A 93 6.43 0.94 -9.10
CA GLU A 93 7.08 1.90 -8.22
C GLU A 93 6.73 1.66 -6.75
N LEU A 94 5.47 1.36 -6.43
CA LEU A 94 5.07 0.98 -5.07
C LEU A 94 5.78 -0.30 -4.62
N VAL A 95 5.76 -1.35 -5.45
CA VAL A 95 6.46 -2.61 -5.11
C VAL A 95 7.96 -2.36 -4.94
N GLY A 96 8.55 -1.54 -5.81
CA GLY A 96 9.95 -1.14 -5.74
C GLY A 96 10.29 -0.39 -4.47
N SER A 97 9.44 0.57 -4.04
CA SER A 97 9.71 1.36 -2.84
C SER A 97 9.59 0.54 -1.55
N ILE A 98 8.65 -0.40 -1.48
CA ILE A 98 8.55 -1.35 -0.36
C ILE A 98 9.84 -2.19 -0.28
N ARG A 99 10.28 -2.76 -1.41
CA ARG A 99 11.43 -3.65 -1.47
C ARG A 99 12.78 -2.95 -1.30
N ALA A 100 12.85 -1.66 -1.64
CA ALA A 100 14.06 -0.85 -1.50
C ALA A 100 14.22 -0.26 -0.10
N LEU A 101 13.18 -0.30 0.74
CA LEU A 101 13.24 0.24 2.09
C LEU A 101 14.29 -0.52 2.92
N GLY A 102 15.26 0.20 3.49
CA GLY A 102 16.33 -0.39 4.32
C GLY A 102 15.88 -0.88 5.70
N LYS A 103 14.58 -1.09 5.93
CA LYS A 103 13.96 -1.38 7.22
C LYS A 103 12.95 -2.51 7.05
N PRO A 104 12.81 -3.42 8.04
CA PRO A 104 11.85 -4.51 7.95
C PRO A 104 10.40 -4.03 7.73
N VAL A 105 9.72 -4.66 6.77
CA VAL A 105 8.30 -4.45 6.47
C VAL A 105 7.51 -5.73 6.76
N ILE A 106 6.50 -5.62 7.61
CA ILE A 106 5.66 -6.74 8.04
C ILE A 106 4.24 -6.51 7.55
N ALA A 107 3.69 -7.46 6.78
CA ALA A 107 2.28 -7.52 6.46
C ALA A 107 1.54 -8.32 7.54
N SER A 108 0.69 -7.65 8.31
CA SER A 108 -0.24 -8.26 9.28
C SER A 108 -1.59 -8.50 8.57
N LEU A 109 -1.86 -9.73 8.18
CA LEU A 109 -2.96 -10.09 7.28
C LEU A 109 -4.22 -10.43 8.09
N ASN A 110 -5.06 -9.43 8.36
CA ASN A 110 -6.26 -9.55 9.19
C ASN A 110 -7.51 -10.13 8.48
N GLY A 111 -7.38 -10.68 7.27
CA GLY A 111 -8.51 -11.18 6.49
C GLY A 111 -8.19 -11.30 5.00
N THR A 112 -9.16 -11.04 4.12
CA THR A 112 -8.99 -11.17 2.66
C THR A 112 -7.73 -10.47 2.14
N VAL A 113 -6.91 -11.23 1.41
CA VAL A 113 -5.70 -10.77 0.70
C VAL A 113 -5.79 -11.25 -0.75
N ALA A 114 -6.06 -10.36 -1.71
CA ALA A 114 -6.27 -10.75 -3.10
C ALA A 114 -5.72 -9.72 -4.09
N GLY A 115 -5.48 -10.15 -5.34
CA GLY A 115 -5.02 -9.31 -6.44
C GLY A 115 -3.79 -8.49 -6.05
N ALA A 116 -3.84 -7.19 -6.30
CA ALA A 116 -2.76 -6.26 -5.92
C ALA A 116 -2.52 -6.19 -4.39
N GLY A 117 -3.51 -6.49 -3.55
CA GLY A 117 -3.32 -6.62 -2.11
C GLY A 117 -2.38 -7.79 -1.76
N ALA A 118 -2.48 -8.90 -2.47
CA ALA A 118 -1.54 -10.01 -2.34
C ALA A 118 -0.14 -9.65 -2.85
N VAL A 119 -0.04 -8.84 -3.92
CA VAL A 119 1.25 -8.35 -4.42
C VAL A 119 1.93 -7.43 -3.39
N ILE A 120 1.21 -6.52 -2.74
CA ILE A 120 1.76 -5.69 -1.66
C ILE A 120 2.23 -6.55 -0.47
N ALA A 121 1.43 -7.55 -0.06
CA ALA A 121 1.83 -8.47 1.00
C ALA A 121 3.09 -9.28 0.65
N LEU A 122 3.22 -9.70 -0.62
CA LEU A 122 4.40 -10.41 -1.14
C LEU A 122 5.64 -9.51 -1.24
N ALA A 123 5.45 -8.20 -1.43
CA ALA A 123 6.55 -7.23 -1.45
C ALA A 123 7.16 -7.01 -0.05
N CYS A 124 6.40 -7.25 1.02
CA CYS A 124 6.87 -7.14 2.41
C CYS A 124 7.85 -8.28 2.76
N ASP A 125 8.68 -8.09 3.78
CA ASP A 125 9.67 -9.09 4.20
C ASP A 125 8.99 -10.29 4.90
N LEU A 126 8.07 -9.99 5.81
CA LEU A 126 7.32 -10.99 6.58
C LEU A 126 5.82 -10.82 6.39
N ARG A 127 5.10 -11.95 6.41
CA ARG A 127 3.63 -12.03 6.35
C ARG A 127 3.15 -12.87 7.53
N ILE A 128 2.19 -12.36 8.29
CA ILE A 128 1.59 -13.05 9.45
C ILE A 128 0.08 -13.09 9.24
N ALA A 129 -0.54 -14.25 9.41
CA ALA A 129 -1.97 -14.49 9.19
C ALA A 129 -2.58 -15.28 10.35
#